data_AF-A0A497CMD8-F1
#
_entry.id   AF-A0A497CMD8-F1
#
_cell.length_a   1.000
_cell.length_b   1.000
_cell.length_c   1.000
_cell.angle_alpha   90.00
_cell.angle_beta   90.00
_cell.angle_gamma   90.00
#
_symmetry.space_group_name_H-M   'P 1'
#
loop_
_entity.id
_entity.type
_entity.pdbx_description
1 polymer ?
#
loop_
_entity_poly.entity_id
_entity_poly.type
_entity_poly.pdbx_seq_one_letter_code
_entity_poly.pdbx_strand_id
1 'polypeptide(L)'
;TKRGNDTLQLAMQLDENGLIGVYPQGDMEAFFDLNKKQYTIIQAIPAGFNRTWSGIGNYLKQLKLLFSPEVKAYESVGGFIMIGSIFPGEWHWQSFWRLTAFLSIMLAIINVLPIPALDGGHVVFLLYEIIARRKPSDKFLEYAQVVGMVILFSLLILANGNDIVKLFTE
;
A
#
# COMPACT_ATOMS: atom_id res chain seq x y z
N THR A 1 11.43 -34.43 30.09
CA THR A 1 10.16 -35.19 30.10
C THR A 1 10.07 -35.98 28.80
N LYS A 2 9.81 -37.28 28.89
CA LYS A 2 10.13 -38.34 27.90
C LYS A 2 9.55 -38.10 26.49
N ARG A 3 10.39 -37.78 25.50
CA ARG A 3 10.12 -38.05 24.06
C ARG A 3 10.57 -39.49 23.76
N GLY A 4 9.78 -40.45 24.22
CA GLY A 4 10.23 -41.83 24.37
C GLY A 4 9.66 -42.84 23.38
N ASN A 5 8.74 -42.48 22.48
CA ASN A 5 8.16 -43.49 21.57
C ASN A 5 7.41 -42.97 20.32
N ASP A 6 7.57 -41.70 19.91
CA ASP A 6 6.81 -41.15 18.76
C ASP A 6 7.54 -41.31 17.41
N THR A 7 8.59 -42.11 17.35
CA THR A 7 9.34 -42.32 16.10
C THR A 7 8.75 -43.50 15.34
N LEU A 8 7.84 -43.21 14.41
CA LEU A 8 7.34 -44.19 13.44
C LEU A 8 8.43 -44.44 12.39
N GLN A 9 8.99 -45.66 12.38
CA GLN A 9 9.89 -46.09 11.31
C GLN A 9 9.05 -46.65 10.15
N LEU A 10 8.79 -45.83 9.14
CA LEU A 10 8.22 -46.30 7.87
C LEU A 10 9.34 -46.73 6.93
N ALA A 11 9.38 -48.02 6.61
CA ALA A 11 10.22 -48.52 5.52
C ALA A 11 9.58 -48.09 4.19
N MET A 12 10.19 -47.12 3.52
CA MET A 12 9.70 -46.62 2.24
C MET A 12 10.27 -47.47 1.10
N GLN A 13 9.40 -47.98 0.23
CA GLN A 13 9.82 -48.62 -1.01
C GLN A 13 10.14 -47.53 -2.03
N LEU A 14 11.40 -47.45 -2.44
CA LEU A 14 11.88 -46.51 -3.47
C LEU A 14 11.51 -47.05 -4.85
N ASP A 15 11.21 -46.15 -5.79
CA ASP A 15 11.06 -46.54 -7.20
C ASP A 15 12.41 -46.95 -7.82
N GLU A 16 12.41 -47.53 -9.02
CA GLU A 16 13.63 -47.95 -9.73
C GLU A 16 14.62 -46.78 -10.00
N ASN A 17 14.17 -45.53 -9.89
CA ASN A 17 14.98 -44.32 -10.04
C ASN A 17 15.51 -43.77 -8.70
N GLY A 18 15.26 -44.45 -7.58
CA GLY A 18 15.71 -44.05 -6.25
C GLY A 18 14.99 -42.81 -5.69
N LEU A 19 13.81 -42.47 -6.23
CA LEU A 19 13.05 -41.32 -5.79
C LEU A 19 12.07 -41.70 -4.67
N ILE A 20 12.06 -40.88 -3.61
CA ILE A 20 11.16 -40.99 -2.44
C ILE A 20 9.71 -40.59 -2.82
N GLY A 21 9.50 -39.99 -4.00
CA GLY A 21 8.17 -39.57 -4.47
C GLY A 21 7.59 -38.39 -3.70
N VAL A 22 8.38 -37.73 -2.84
CA VAL A 22 7.98 -36.49 -2.15
C VAL A 22 8.25 -35.33 -3.09
N TYR A 23 7.19 -34.88 -3.75
CA TYR A 23 7.15 -33.60 -4.45
C TYR A 23 6.23 -32.65 -3.65
N PRO A 24 6.51 -31.34 -3.63
CA PRO A 24 5.54 -30.39 -3.12
C PRO A 24 4.28 -30.52 -3.96
N GLN A 25 3.21 -31.05 -3.37
CA GLN A 25 1.92 -31.15 -4.02
C GLN A 25 1.42 -29.71 -4.21
N GLY A 26 1.52 -29.21 -5.44
CA GLY A 26 1.17 -27.83 -5.80
C GLY A 26 -0.34 -27.56 -5.82
N ASP A 27 -1.15 -28.53 -5.43
CA ASP A 27 -2.60 -28.43 -5.39
C ASP A 27 -3.05 -27.71 -4.11
N MET A 28 -2.89 -26.38 -4.13
CA MET A 28 -3.31 -25.51 -3.01
C MET A 28 -4.82 -25.62 -2.74
N GLU A 29 -5.64 -26.08 -3.70
CA GLU A 29 -7.08 -26.25 -3.49
C GLU A 29 -7.41 -27.39 -2.52
N ALA A 30 -6.53 -28.37 -2.32
CA ALA A 30 -6.72 -29.45 -1.35
C ALA A 30 -6.57 -29.00 0.12
N PHE A 31 -5.98 -27.83 0.36
CA PHE A 31 -5.70 -27.31 1.71
C PHE A 31 -6.35 -25.94 2.01
N PHE A 32 -6.87 -25.25 0.99
CA PHE A 32 -7.48 -23.93 1.13
C PHE A 32 -8.90 -23.91 0.57
N ASP A 33 -9.90 -23.84 1.45
CA ASP A 33 -11.27 -23.50 1.07
C ASP A 33 -11.30 -22.06 0.53
N LEU A 34 -11.24 -21.94 -0.80
CA LEU A 34 -11.39 -20.67 -1.50
C LEU A 34 -12.82 -20.15 -1.30
N ASN A 35 -13.02 -19.43 -0.19
CA ASN A 35 -14.27 -18.74 0.14
C ASN A 35 -14.51 -17.57 -0.83
N LYS A 36 -14.96 -17.88 -2.04
CA LYS A 36 -15.43 -16.91 -3.03
C LYS A 36 -16.81 -16.42 -2.60
N LYS A 37 -16.87 -15.34 -1.81
CA LYS A 37 -18.13 -14.64 -1.54
C LYS A 37 -18.56 -13.83 -2.77
N GLN A 38 -19.64 -14.26 -3.40
CA GLN A 38 -20.31 -13.47 -4.44
C GLN A 38 -21.24 -12.47 -3.77
N TYR A 39 -21.09 -11.20 -4.13
CA TYR A 39 -21.97 -10.13 -3.66
C TYR A 39 -22.93 -9.75 -4.78
N THR A 40 -24.21 -9.59 -4.45
CA THR A 40 -25.14 -8.89 -5.34
C THR A 40 -24.80 -7.38 -5.35
N ILE A 41 -25.29 -6.63 -6.34
CA ILE A 41 -25.01 -5.18 -6.48
C ILE A 41 -25.31 -4.42 -5.17
N ILE A 42 -26.45 -4.72 -4.53
CA ILE A 42 -26.87 -4.07 -3.28
C ILE A 42 -25.96 -4.46 -2.12
N GLN A 43 -25.53 -5.72 -2.05
CA GLN A 43 -24.63 -6.20 -1.00
C GLN A 43 -23.18 -5.73 -1.20
N ALA A 44 -22.79 -5.44 -2.44
CA ALA A 44 -21.45 -4.98 -2.79
C ALA A 44 -21.17 -3.56 -2.27
N ILE A 45 -22.19 -2.70 -2.15
CA ILE A 45 -22.05 -1.32 -1.62
C ILE A 45 -21.56 -1.33 -0.15
N PRO A 46 -22.25 -1.95 0.82
CA PRO A 46 -21.80 -1.98 2.20
C PRO A 46 -20.51 -2.80 2.37
N ALA A 47 -20.33 -3.87 1.58
CA ALA A 47 -19.08 -4.62 1.58
C ALA A 47 -17.90 -3.78 1.09
N GLY A 48 -18.10 -2.98 0.04
CA GLY A 48 -17.14 -2.02 -0.49
C GLY A 48 -16.78 -0.95 0.52
N PHE A 49 -17.77 -0.38 1.21
CA PHE A 49 -17.54 0.60 2.28
C PHE A 49 -16.65 0.05 3.39
N ASN A 50 -16.97 -1.15 3.90
CA ASN A 50 -16.15 -1.81 4.93
C ASN A 50 -14.72 -2.09 4.44
N ARG A 51 -14.57 -2.47 3.16
CA ARG A 51 -13.27 -2.71 2.54
C ARG A 51 -12.47 -1.42 2.41
N THR A 52 -13.11 -0.32 2.03
CA THR A 52 -12.50 1.01 1.97
C THR A 52 -12.06 1.48 3.35
N TRP A 53 -12.89 1.32 4.38
CA TRP A 53 -12.54 1.71 5.75
C TRP A 53 -11.33 0.94 6.30
N SER A 54 -11.30 -0.38 6.06
CA SER A 54 -10.13 -1.20 6.37
C SER A 54 -8.90 -0.77 5.55
N GLY A 55 -9.09 -0.46 4.26
CA GLY A 55 -8.05 0.06 3.37
C GLY A 55 -7.43 1.36 3.88
N ILE A 56 -8.25 2.31 4.33
CA ILE A 56 -7.81 3.56 4.95
C ILE A 56 -6.96 3.26 6.19
N GLY A 57 -7.45 2.41 7.09
CA GLY A 57 -6.72 2.03 8.30
C GLY A 57 -5.37 1.36 8.01
N ASN A 58 -5.32 0.49 7.00
CA ASN A 58 -4.09 -0.17 6.58
C ASN A 58 -3.10 0.80 5.93
N TYR A 59 -3.58 1.72 5.11
CA TYR A 59 -2.73 2.75 4.49
C TYR A 59 -2.18 3.72 5.55
N LEU A 60 -2.99 4.13 6.54
CA LEU A 60 -2.49 4.95 7.67
C LEU A 60 -1.40 4.25 8.48
N LYS A 61 -1.51 2.92 8.67
CA LYS A 61 -0.43 2.13 9.28
C LYS A 61 0.83 2.14 8.41
N GLN A 62 0.70 1.96 7.10
CA GLN A 62 1.83 2.03 6.17
C GLN A 62 2.49 3.42 6.20
N LEU A 63 1.69 4.49 6.18
CA LEU A 63 2.18 5.86 6.31
C LEU A 63 2.96 6.06 7.62
N LYS A 64 2.47 5.50 8.73
CA LYS A 64 3.18 5.52 10.02
C LYS A 64 4.52 4.77 9.96
N LEU A 65 4.60 3.67 9.20
CA LEU A 65 5.84 2.92 9.00
C LEU A 65 6.87 3.70 8.18
N LEU A 66 6.46 4.63 7.29
CA LEU A 66 7.40 5.49 6.56
C LEU A 66 8.24 6.37 7.50
N PHE A 67 7.67 6.77 8.64
CA PHE A 67 8.37 7.54 9.66
C PHE A 67 9.21 6.66 10.60
N SER A 68 9.16 5.33 10.46
CA SER A 68 9.93 4.40 11.28
C SER A 68 11.29 4.13 10.61
N PRO A 69 12.42 4.58 11.21
CA PRO A 69 13.74 4.51 10.58
C PRO A 69 14.25 3.08 10.33
N GLU A 70 13.72 2.10 11.07
CA GLU A 70 14.09 0.69 10.97
C GLU A 70 13.69 0.04 9.63
N VAL A 71 12.67 0.58 8.96
CA VAL A 71 12.08 -0.05 7.76
C VAL A 71 12.65 0.51 6.46
N LYS A 72 13.45 1.60 6.52
CA LYS A 72 13.95 2.35 5.35
C LYS A 72 12.89 2.61 4.27
N ALA A 73 11.62 2.70 4.66
CA ALA A 73 10.52 2.72 3.71
C ALA A 73 10.45 4.03 2.90
N TYR A 74 11.21 5.06 3.30
CA TYR A 74 11.43 6.27 2.48
C TYR A 74 12.14 5.96 1.15
N GLU A 75 12.92 4.87 1.04
CA GLU A 75 13.58 4.43 -0.21
C GLU A 75 12.60 3.77 -1.18
N SER A 76 11.42 3.39 -0.67
CA SER A 76 10.30 2.79 -1.40
C SER A 76 9.27 3.83 -1.88
N VAL A 77 9.53 5.13 -1.70
CA VAL A 77 8.74 6.19 -2.33
C VAL A 77 9.07 6.17 -3.83
N GLY A 78 8.33 5.35 -4.56
CA GLY A 78 8.42 5.25 -6.01
C GLY A 78 7.77 6.45 -6.68
N GLY A 79 8.36 6.89 -7.78
CA GLY A 79 7.76 7.88 -8.68
C GLY A 79 6.69 7.26 -9.58
N PHE A 80 6.46 7.89 -10.73
CA PHE A 80 5.41 7.44 -11.66
C PHE A 80 5.70 6.08 -12.29
N ILE A 81 6.97 5.70 -12.41
CA ILE A 81 7.36 4.44 -13.07
C ILE A 81 7.04 3.27 -12.16
N MET A 82 7.36 3.38 -10.86
CA MET A 82 6.97 2.40 -9.86
C MET A 82 5.44 2.24 -9.80
N ILE A 83 4.68 3.34 -9.87
CA ILE A 83 3.21 3.28 -9.89
C ILE A 83 2.70 2.60 -11.18
N GLY A 84 3.41 2.75 -12.30
CA GLY A 84 3.10 2.02 -13.54
C GLY A 84 3.39 0.53 -13.43
N SER A 85 4.50 0.15 -12.78
CA SER A 85 4.96 -1.24 -12.71
C SER A 85 4.14 -2.15 -11.80
N ILE A 86 3.32 -1.60 -10.88
CA ILE A 86 2.39 -2.40 -10.07
C ILE A 86 1.18 -2.90 -10.86
N PHE A 87 0.91 -2.34 -12.05
CA PHE A 87 -0.15 -2.84 -12.91
C PHE A 87 0.32 -4.10 -13.63
N PRO A 88 -0.53 -5.15 -13.72
CA PRO A 88 -0.17 -6.35 -14.44
C PRO A 88 0.02 -6.04 -15.94
N GLY A 89 0.97 -6.73 -16.59
CA GLY A 89 1.21 -6.62 -18.03
C GLY A 89 0.05 -7.11 -18.90
N GLU A 90 -0.88 -7.85 -18.30
CA GLU A 90 -2.12 -8.31 -18.94
C GLU A 90 -3.36 -7.66 -18.32
N TRP A 91 -4.42 -7.56 -19.12
CA TRP A 91 -5.66 -6.94 -18.67
C TRP A 91 -6.40 -7.80 -17.64
N HIS A 92 -6.50 -7.31 -16.40
CA HIS A 92 -7.23 -7.96 -15.31
C HIS A 92 -8.15 -6.98 -14.57
N TRP A 93 -9.46 -7.06 -14.84
CA TRP A 93 -10.48 -6.19 -14.24
C TRP A 93 -10.44 -6.11 -12.71
N GLN A 94 -10.28 -7.25 -12.04
CA GLN A 94 -10.22 -7.30 -10.58
C GLN A 94 -8.99 -6.56 -10.03
N SER A 95 -7.84 -6.69 -10.69
CA SER A 95 -6.61 -6.01 -10.29
C SER A 95 -6.68 -4.52 -10.60
N PHE A 96 -7.24 -4.15 -11.75
CA PHE A 96 -7.49 -2.76 -12.13
C PHE A 96 -8.31 -2.04 -11.05
N TRP A 97 -9.53 -2.51 -10.76
CA TRP A 97 -10.40 -1.86 -9.76
C TRP A 97 -9.80 -1.87 -8.36
N ARG A 98 -9.04 -2.91 -7.99
CA ARG A 98 -8.34 -2.98 -6.70
C ARG A 98 -7.24 -1.93 -6.60
N LEU A 99 -6.42 -1.77 -7.64
CA LEU A 99 -5.36 -0.77 -7.68
C LEU A 99 -5.92 0.65 -7.76
N THR A 100 -6.96 0.88 -8.58
CA THR A 100 -7.66 2.17 -8.65
C THR A 100 -8.24 2.56 -7.29
N ALA A 101 -8.89 1.62 -6.59
CA ALA A 101 -9.40 1.87 -5.24
C ALA A 101 -8.26 2.17 -4.26
N PHE A 102 -7.15 1.45 -4.33
CA PHE A 102 -5.97 1.69 -3.51
C PHE A 102 -5.36 3.08 -3.75
N LEU A 103 -5.14 3.47 -5.01
CA LEU A 103 -4.64 4.78 -5.39
C LEU A 103 -5.60 5.90 -4.96
N SER A 104 -6.92 5.68 -5.09
CA SER A 104 -7.94 6.64 -4.63
C SER A 104 -7.89 6.86 -3.12
N ILE A 105 -7.76 5.79 -2.33
CA ILE A 105 -7.58 5.88 -0.86
C ILE A 105 -6.29 6.63 -0.52
N MET A 106 -5.19 6.30 -1.20
CA MET A 106 -3.91 6.96 -1.01
C MET A 106 -4.00 8.47 -1.27
N LEU A 107 -4.58 8.87 -2.41
CA LEU A 107 -4.77 10.28 -2.76
C LEU A 107 -5.67 11.01 -1.74
N ALA A 108 -6.77 10.38 -1.33
CA ALA A 108 -7.66 10.95 -0.32
C ALA A 108 -6.93 11.20 1.01
N ILE A 109 -6.11 10.26 1.46
CA ILE A 109 -5.36 10.39 2.71
C ILE A 109 -4.27 11.46 2.60
N ILE A 110 -3.49 11.45 1.52
CA ILE A 110 -2.44 12.45 1.26
C ILE A 110 -3.05 13.86 1.20
N ASN A 111 -4.20 14.04 0.54
CA ASN A 111 -4.89 15.33 0.46
C ASN A 111 -5.43 15.83 1.79
N VAL A 112 -5.66 14.96 2.78
CA VAL A 112 -6.08 15.36 4.13
C VAL A 112 -4.89 15.74 5.02
N LEU A 113 -3.65 15.40 4.63
CA LEU A 113 -2.47 15.74 5.42
C LEU A 113 -2.26 17.27 5.50
N PRO A 114 -1.70 17.77 6.61
CA PRO A 114 -1.49 19.19 6.86
C PRO A 114 -0.27 19.73 6.07
N ILE A 115 -0.27 19.53 4.75
CA ILE A 115 0.81 19.96 3.86
C ILE A 115 0.37 21.25 3.16
N PRO A 116 1.10 22.36 3.32
CA PRO A 116 0.84 23.59 2.56
C PRO A 116 0.86 23.31 1.05
N ALA A 117 -0.09 23.88 0.30
CA ALA A 117 -0.39 23.60 -1.12
C ALA A 117 -1.29 22.38 -1.43
N LEU A 118 -1.63 21.52 -0.45
CA LEU A 118 -2.70 20.53 -0.58
C LEU A 118 -3.98 21.00 0.13
N ASP A 119 -5.11 20.37 -0.20
CA ASP A 119 -6.43 20.66 0.37
C ASP A 119 -6.41 20.66 1.92
N GLY A 120 -5.71 19.70 2.53
CA GLY A 120 -5.57 19.58 3.98
C GLY A 120 -4.80 20.73 4.63
N GLY A 121 -3.86 21.36 3.91
CA GLY A 121 -3.19 22.58 4.37
C GLY A 121 -4.17 23.74 4.54
N HIS A 122 -5.08 23.91 3.57
CA HIS A 122 -6.15 24.91 3.66
C HIS A 122 -7.13 24.61 4.79
N VAL A 123 -7.48 23.34 5.00
CA VAL A 123 -8.32 22.91 6.12
C VAL A 123 -7.68 23.29 7.46
N VAL A 124 -6.37 23.09 7.63
CA VAL A 124 -5.66 23.49 8.86
C VAL A 124 -5.66 25.00 9.06
N PHE A 125 -5.49 25.79 8.01
CA PHE A 125 -5.55 27.24 8.12
C PHE A 125 -6.95 27.73 8.52
N LEU A 126 -8.00 27.12 7.97
CA LEU A 126 -9.37 27.41 8.34
C LEU A 126 -9.68 27.01 9.79
N LEU A 127 -9.23 25.82 10.22
CA LEU A 127 -9.36 25.37 11.61
C LEU A 127 -8.63 26.30 12.57
N TYR A 128 -7.42 26.74 12.22
CA TYR A 128 -6.68 27.74 12.98
C TYR A 128 -7.45 29.06 13.07
N GLU A 129 -8.02 29.55 11.96
CA GLU A 129 -8.82 30.78 11.95
C GLU A 129 -10.06 30.67 12.86
N ILE A 130 -10.76 29.55 12.84
CA ILE A 130 -11.92 29.28 13.72
C ILE A 130 -11.50 29.33 15.20
N ILE A 131 -10.37 28.71 15.56
CA ILE A 131 -9.88 28.65 16.94
C ILE A 131 -9.31 30.00 17.38
N ALA A 132 -8.47 30.62 16.56
CA ALA A 132 -7.76 31.85 16.88
C ALA A 132 -8.62 33.11 16.65
N ARG A 133 -9.80 32.98 16.01
CA ARG A 133 -10.72 34.06 15.60
C ARG A 133 -10.03 35.21 14.86
N ARG A 134 -8.89 34.94 14.25
CA ARG A 134 -8.08 35.93 13.51
C ARG A 134 -7.57 35.28 12.23
N LYS A 135 -7.73 35.99 11.12
CA LYS A 135 -7.21 35.54 9.83
C LYS A 135 -5.68 35.48 9.91
N PRO A 136 -5.05 34.36 9.51
CA PRO A 136 -3.61 34.35 9.27
C PRO A 136 -3.25 35.43 8.23
N SER A 137 -2.08 36.05 8.38
CA SER A 137 -1.63 37.10 7.45
C SER A 137 -1.55 36.56 6.03
N ASP A 138 -2.04 37.32 5.05
CA ASP A 138 -2.03 36.92 3.63
C ASP A 138 -0.61 36.59 3.15
N LYS A 139 0.40 37.34 3.63
CA LYS A 139 1.81 37.04 3.34
C LYS A 139 2.24 35.68 3.89
N PHE A 140 1.80 35.31 5.09
CA PHE A 140 2.14 34.02 5.69
C PHE A 140 1.54 32.86 4.88
N LEU A 141 0.30 33.01 4.41
CA LEU A 141 -0.37 32.01 3.57
C LEU A 141 0.36 31.83 2.23
N GLU A 142 0.73 32.94 1.59
CA GLU A 142 1.51 32.94 0.34
C GLU A 142 2.86 32.23 0.53
N TYR A 143 3.63 32.60 1.55
CA TYR A 143 4.90 31.95 1.84
C TYR A 143 4.73 30.46 2.16
N ALA A 144 3.74 30.09 2.97
CA ALA A 144 3.47 28.70 3.29
C ALA A 144 3.14 27.88 2.03
N GLN A 145 2.32 28.42 1.14
CA GLN A 145 1.97 27.76 -0.13
C GLN A 145 3.18 27.62 -1.06
N VAL A 146 3.99 28.67 -1.22
CA VAL A 146 5.20 28.62 -2.06
C VAL A 146 6.19 27.59 -1.51
N VAL A 147 6.44 27.60 -0.19
CA VAL A 147 7.31 26.62 0.47
C VAL A 147 6.77 25.20 0.25
N GLY A 148 5.47 25.00 0.43
CA GLY A 148 4.81 23.72 0.18
C GLY A 148 5.01 23.22 -1.25
N MET A 149 4.77 24.08 -2.24
CA MET A 149 4.99 23.75 -3.65
C MET A 149 6.46 23.39 -3.94
N VAL A 150 7.41 24.15 -3.42
CA VAL A 150 8.85 23.88 -3.62
C VAL A 150 9.23 22.51 -3.06
N ILE A 151 8.75 22.17 -1.87
CA ILE A 151 8.99 20.85 -1.24
C ILE A 151 8.39 19.74 -2.11
N LEU A 152 7.14 19.89 -2.54
CA LEU A 152 6.45 18.89 -3.36
C LEU A 152 7.14 18.67 -4.71
N PHE A 153 7.51 19.74 -5.41
CA PHE A 153 8.23 19.63 -6.68
C PHE A 153 9.62 19.01 -6.50
N SER A 154 10.32 19.36 -5.41
CA SER A 154 11.61 18.76 -5.10
C SER A 154 11.49 17.26 -4.85
N LEU A 155 10.48 16.83 -4.07
CA LEU A 155 10.20 15.41 -3.86
C LEU A 155 9.79 14.70 -5.14
N LEU A 156 8.99 15.33 -6.00
CA LEU A 156 8.61 14.79 -7.30
C LEU A 156 9.83 14.52 -8.18
N ILE A 157 10.74 15.51 -8.28
CA ILE A 157 11.98 15.38 -9.06
C ILE A 157 12.87 14.29 -8.48
N LEU A 158 13.02 14.23 -7.15
CA LEU A 158 13.81 13.20 -6.47
C LEU A 158 13.23 11.80 -6.70
N ALA A 159 11.92 11.61 -6.57
CA ALA A 159 11.26 10.32 -6.77
C ALA A 159 11.38 9.84 -8.22
N ASN A 160 11.12 10.72 -9.19
CA ASN A 160 11.27 10.37 -10.61
C ASN A 160 12.74 10.16 -11.01
N GLY A 161 13.67 10.95 -10.46
CA GLY A 161 15.11 10.74 -10.67
C GLY A 161 15.57 9.38 -10.14
N ASN A 162 15.10 9.01 -8.94
CA ASN A 162 15.38 7.70 -8.34
C ASN A 162 14.80 6.54 -9.18
N ASP A 163 13.57 6.69 -9.68
CA ASP A 163 12.98 5.73 -10.61
C ASP A 163 13.84 5.54 -11.87
N ILE A 164 14.32 6.63 -12.48
CA ILE A 164 15.19 6.57 -13.66
C ILE A 164 16.52 5.86 -13.35
N VAL A 165 17.16 6.18 -12.22
CA VAL A 165 18.42 5.54 -11.83
C VAL A 165 18.22 4.03 -11.61
N LYS A 166 17.11 3.64 -10.97
CA LYS A 166 16.76 2.23 -10.76
C LYS A 166 16.59 1.50 -12.08
N LEU A 167 15.91 2.10 -13.07
CA LEU A 167 15.74 1.51 -14.41
C LEU A 167 17.04 1.24 -15.17
N PHE A 168 18.11 2.00 -14.91
CA PHE A 168 19.40 1.81 -15.57
C PHE A 168 20.38 0.93 -14.78
N THR A 169 20.09 0.67 -13.50
CA THR A 169 20.97 -0.10 -12.60
C THR A 169 20.49 -1.55 -12.43
N GLU A 170 19.18 -1.81 -12.59
CA GLU A 170 18.62 -3.17 -12.73
C GLU A 170 18.67 -3.66 -14.18
#